data_AF-A0A1G6USP3-F1
#
_entry.id   AF-A0A1G6USP3-F1
#
_cell.length_a   1.000
_cell.length_b   1.000
_cell.length_c   1.000
_cell.angle_alpha   90.00
_cell.angle_beta   90.00
_cell.angle_gamma   90.00
#
_symmetry.space_group_name_H-M   'P 1'
#
loop_
_entity.id
_entity.type
_entity.pdbx_description
1 polymer ?
#
loop_
_entity_poly.entity_id
_entity_poly.type
_entity_poly.pdbx_seq_one_letter_code
_entity_poly.pdbx_strand_id
1 'polypeptide(L)'
;MAPMQLASRHRTTVAVVLLAGAAVFIAVALSQWLFGVGLDPRDDTLRRAAGIGFTDTARDTLFSVVPVVLPALAAFLAPDTRPGRVIGRLTRLLYVAYLVIGVLLALSAARYGFDDARQLAEEGQVFIDTRAAVERLLLDAVWLTLAGIGLVFARWQRTRERSSTPEGHDED
;
A
#
# COMPACT_ATOMS: atom_id res chain seq x y z
N MET A 1 24.08 -8.01 -31.31
CA MET A 1 23.71 -7.17 -30.15
C MET A 1 22.18 -7.04 -29.90
N ALA A 2 21.31 -7.76 -30.62
CA ALA A 2 19.86 -7.71 -30.43
C ALA A 2 19.24 -8.41 -29.18
N PRO A 3 19.78 -9.53 -28.64
CA PRO A 3 19.07 -10.29 -27.61
C PRO A 3 19.04 -9.60 -26.23
N MET A 4 20.09 -8.83 -25.87
CA MET A 4 20.13 -8.09 -24.60
C MET A 4 19.08 -6.97 -24.53
N GLN A 5 18.82 -6.29 -25.65
CA GLN A 5 17.84 -5.20 -25.67
C GLN A 5 16.40 -5.71 -25.51
N LEU A 6 16.05 -6.84 -26.13
CA LEU A 6 14.75 -7.51 -25.97
C LEU A 6 14.51 -7.94 -24.51
N ALA A 7 15.52 -8.55 -23.87
CA ALA A 7 15.43 -8.95 -22.47
C ALA A 7 15.22 -7.75 -21.53
N SER A 8 15.88 -6.62 -21.78
CA SER A 8 15.72 -5.40 -20.98
C SER A 8 14.33 -4.75 -21.14
N ARG A 9 13.80 -4.73 -22.37
CA ARG A 9 12.46 -4.22 -22.66
C ARG A 9 11.38 -5.08 -22.02
N HIS A 10 11.51 -6.40 -22.10
CA HIS A 10 10.56 -7.32 -21.50
C HIS A 10 10.51 -7.20 -19.97
N ARG A 11 11.66 -7.13 -19.31
CA ARG A 11 11.74 -6.88 -17.85
C ARG A 11 11.08 -5.56 -17.45
N THR A 12 11.30 -4.51 -18.23
CA THR A 12 10.67 -3.19 -18.01
C THR A 12 9.14 -3.29 -18.14
N THR A 13 8.63 -3.94 -19.19
CA THR A 13 7.19 -4.13 -19.39
C THR A 13 6.57 -4.91 -18.23
N VAL A 14 7.20 -6.00 -17.79
CA VAL A 14 6.71 -6.80 -16.65
C VAL A 14 6.69 -5.95 -15.38
N ALA A 15 7.75 -5.20 -15.10
CA ALA A 15 7.80 -4.32 -13.92
C ALA A 15 6.68 -3.26 -13.94
N VAL A 16 6.39 -2.67 -15.11
CA VAL A 16 5.28 -1.71 -15.26
C VAL A 16 3.93 -2.37 -15.02
N VAL A 17 3.69 -3.57 -15.56
CA VAL A 17 2.45 -4.33 -15.35
C VAL A 17 2.28 -4.65 -13.85
N LEU A 18 3.35 -5.03 -13.17
CA LEU A 18 3.32 -5.31 -11.74
C LEU A 18 2.94 -4.06 -10.92
N LEU A 19 3.54 -2.90 -11.25
CA LEU A 19 3.20 -1.63 -10.60
C LEU A 19 1.75 -1.22 -10.88
N ALA A 20 1.28 -1.40 -12.11
CA ALA A 20 -0.11 -1.11 -12.48
C ALA A 20 -1.07 -1.99 -11.69
N GLY A 21 -0.78 -3.28 -11.54
CA GLY A 21 -1.57 -4.20 -10.72
C GLY A 21 -1.65 -3.75 -9.26
N ALA A 22 -0.52 -3.41 -8.64
CA ALA A 22 -0.50 -2.88 -7.28
C ALA A 22 -1.30 -1.56 -7.16
N ALA A 23 -1.16 -0.66 -8.12
CA ALA A 23 -1.89 0.61 -8.15
C ALA A 23 -3.41 0.40 -8.23
N VAL A 24 -3.88 -0.57 -9.03
CA VAL A 24 -5.29 -0.92 -9.12
C VAL A 24 -5.83 -1.41 -7.78
N PHE A 25 -5.12 -2.29 -7.08
CA PHE A 25 -5.57 -2.77 -5.76
C PHE A 25 -5.67 -1.63 -4.74
N ILE A 26 -4.68 -0.73 -4.70
CA ILE A 26 -4.71 0.44 -3.81
C ILE A 26 -5.88 1.36 -4.18
N ALA A 27 -6.12 1.59 -5.48
CA ALA A 27 -7.22 2.43 -5.95
C ALA A 27 -8.60 1.81 -5.66
N VAL A 28 -8.74 0.49 -5.79
CA VAL A 28 -9.98 -0.23 -5.44
C VAL A 28 -10.23 -0.19 -3.94
N ALA A 29 -9.21 -0.43 -3.10
CA ALA A 29 -9.36 -0.29 -1.66
C ALA A 29 -9.74 1.15 -1.26
N LEU A 30 -9.12 2.14 -1.88
CA LEU A 30 -9.44 3.55 -1.66
C LEU A 30 -10.87 3.88 -2.11
N SER A 31 -11.32 3.37 -3.26
CA SER A 31 -12.68 3.61 -3.73
C SER A 31 -13.71 2.93 -2.83
N GLN A 32 -13.47 1.68 -2.41
CA GLN A 32 -14.31 0.99 -1.44
C GLN A 32 -14.42 1.77 -0.13
N TRP A 33 -13.30 2.33 0.35
CA TRP A 33 -13.28 3.20 1.52
C TRP A 33 -14.06 4.51 1.30
N LEU A 34 -13.84 5.22 0.18
CA LEU A 34 -14.48 6.52 -0.11
C LEU A 34 -15.98 6.41 -0.47
N PHE A 35 -16.38 5.40 -1.24
CA PHE A 35 -17.79 5.16 -1.58
C PHE A 35 -18.56 4.53 -0.41
N GLY A 36 -17.89 3.77 0.44
CA GLY A 36 -18.41 3.44 1.78
C GLY A 36 -18.70 4.70 2.61
N VAL A 37 -18.07 5.83 2.29
CA VAL A 37 -18.19 7.13 2.96
C VAL A 37 -19.17 8.11 2.25
N GLY A 38 -20.01 7.70 1.29
CA GLY A 38 -20.77 8.72 0.53
C GLY A 38 -22.18 8.48 0.00
N LEU A 39 -22.85 7.34 0.18
CA LEU A 39 -24.09 7.06 -0.59
C LEU A 39 -25.43 6.97 0.17
N ASP A 40 -25.46 7.11 1.49
CA ASP A 40 -26.73 7.29 2.22
C ASP A 40 -26.91 8.76 2.66
N PRO A 41 -27.93 9.49 2.16
CA PRO A 41 -28.22 10.86 2.59
C PRO A 41 -28.77 10.98 4.03
N ARG A 42 -28.92 9.87 4.76
CA ARG A 42 -29.26 9.84 6.20
C ARG A 42 -28.03 9.63 7.12
N ASP A 43 -26.85 9.45 6.54
CA ASP A 43 -25.61 9.19 7.27
C ASP A 43 -24.89 10.48 7.65
N ASP A 44 -25.06 10.91 8.90
CA ASP A 44 -24.06 11.77 9.52
C ASP A 44 -22.73 11.01 9.54
N THR A 45 -21.64 11.71 9.23
CA THR A 45 -20.24 11.23 9.15
C THR A 45 -19.73 10.42 10.35
N LEU A 46 -20.53 10.32 11.41
CA LEU A 46 -20.24 9.68 12.69
C LEU A 46 -21.12 8.46 13.02
N ARG A 47 -22.18 8.19 12.25
CA ARG A 47 -23.07 7.01 12.37
C ARG A 47 -22.61 5.80 11.53
N ARG A 48 -21.48 5.97 10.86
CA ARG A 48 -21.01 5.13 9.75
C ARG A 48 -19.97 4.09 10.17
N ALA A 49 -20.15 3.56 11.37
CA ALA A 49 -19.30 2.51 11.85
C ALA A 49 -20.00 1.13 11.84
N ALA A 50 -21.32 1.13 11.60
CA ALA A 50 -22.09 -0.01 11.09
C ALA A 50 -21.71 -0.50 9.67
N GLY A 51 -20.81 0.19 8.96
CA GLY A 51 -20.24 -0.26 7.68
C GLY A 51 -19.19 -1.37 7.81
N ILE A 52 -19.33 -2.28 8.78
CA ILE A 52 -18.36 -3.35 9.10
C ILE A 52 -18.04 -4.18 7.84
N GLY A 53 -19.03 -4.45 6.97
CA GLY A 53 -18.81 -5.23 5.74
C GLY A 53 -18.01 -4.51 4.62
N PHE A 54 -18.18 -3.20 4.46
CA PHE A 54 -17.52 -2.44 3.38
C PHE A 54 -16.10 -2.02 3.77
N THR A 55 -15.90 -1.64 5.04
CA THR A 55 -14.58 -1.33 5.59
C THR A 55 -13.72 -2.59 5.72
N ASP A 56 -14.31 -3.74 6.06
CA ASP A 56 -13.59 -5.03 6.02
C ASP A 56 -13.20 -5.41 4.59
N THR A 57 -14.02 -5.15 3.57
CA THR A 57 -13.64 -5.45 2.16
C THR A 57 -12.50 -4.53 1.66
N ALA A 58 -12.55 -3.23 1.98
CA ALA A 58 -11.47 -2.29 1.65
C ALA A 58 -10.15 -2.69 2.31
N ARG A 59 -10.27 -3.12 3.57
CA ARG A 59 -9.16 -3.60 4.39
C ARG A 59 -8.58 -4.91 3.85
N ASP A 60 -9.40 -5.90 3.52
CA ASP A 60 -8.96 -7.18 2.94
C ASP A 60 -8.27 -6.97 1.59
N THR A 61 -8.77 -6.02 0.79
CA THR A 61 -8.16 -5.68 -0.49
C THR A 61 -6.79 -5.02 -0.29
N LEU A 62 -6.68 -4.06 0.64
CA LEU A 62 -5.44 -3.35 0.88
C LEU A 62 -4.41 -4.20 1.63
N PHE A 63 -4.76 -4.81 2.76
CA PHE A 63 -3.88 -5.67 3.55
C PHE A 63 -3.78 -7.09 2.98
N SER A 64 -3.62 -7.16 1.66
CA SER A 64 -3.31 -8.37 0.94
C SER A 64 -1.84 -8.39 0.50
N VAL A 65 -1.38 -9.56 0.07
CA VAL A 65 0.00 -9.76 -0.41
C VAL A 65 0.31 -8.88 -1.63
N VAL A 66 -0.71 -8.59 -2.45
CA VAL A 66 -0.55 -7.98 -3.78
C VAL A 66 0.04 -6.56 -3.69
N PRO A 67 -0.56 -5.59 -2.98
CA PRO A 67 0.00 -4.24 -2.85
C PRO A 67 1.41 -4.17 -2.26
N VAL A 68 1.83 -5.19 -1.50
CA VAL A 68 3.14 -5.22 -0.83
C VAL A 68 4.21 -5.89 -1.70
N VAL A 69 3.89 -7.01 -2.35
CA VAL A 69 4.88 -7.82 -3.07
C VAL A 69 5.09 -7.34 -4.51
N LEU A 70 4.06 -6.91 -5.22
CA LEU A 70 4.22 -6.50 -6.63
C LEU A 70 5.17 -5.30 -6.80
N PRO A 71 5.13 -4.25 -5.96
CA PRO A 71 6.09 -3.15 -6.06
C PRO A 71 7.54 -3.59 -5.76
N ALA A 72 7.74 -4.54 -4.85
CA ALA A 72 9.07 -5.12 -4.57
C ALA A 72 9.59 -5.93 -5.77
N LEU A 73 8.76 -6.78 -6.37
CA LEU A 73 9.12 -7.54 -7.57
C LEU A 73 9.41 -6.61 -8.76
N ALA A 74 8.63 -5.54 -8.91
CA ALA A 74 8.88 -4.53 -9.95
C ALA A 74 10.22 -3.82 -9.75
N ALA A 75 10.58 -3.47 -8.51
CA ALA A 75 11.89 -2.88 -8.21
C ALA A 75 13.03 -3.87 -8.44
N PHE A 76 12.85 -5.14 -8.11
CA PHE A 76 13.83 -6.19 -8.38
C PHE A 76 14.07 -6.42 -9.88
N LEU A 77 13.03 -6.29 -10.70
CA LEU A 77 13.11 -6.44 -12.16
C LEU A 77 13.58 -5.16 -12.88
N ALA A 78 13.70 -4.04 -12.16
CA ALA A 78 14.06 -2.76 -12.74
C ALA A 78 15.51 -2.80 -13.29
N PRO A 79 15.73 -2.44 -14.56
CA PRO A 79 17.09 -2.38 -15.12
C PRO A 79 17.87 -1.16 -14.62
N ASP A 80 19.21 -1.22 -14.57
CA ASP A 80 20.11 -0.11 -14.17
C ASP A 80 20.20 1.04 -15.20
N THR A 81 19.08 1.39 -15.80
CA THR A 81 18.94 2.37 -16.88
C THR A 81 17.91 3.43 -16.50
N ARG A 82 17.75 4.48 -17.33
CA ARG A 82 16.74 5.52 -17.12
C ARG A 82 15.33 5.00 -16.79
N PRO A 83 14.76 3.97 -17.49
CA PRO A 83 13.45 3.44 -17.13
C PRO A 83 13.40 2.78 -15.74
N GLY A 84 14.47 2.11 -15.30
CA GLY A 84 14.51 1.54 -13.94
C GLY A 84 14.47 2.60 -12.84
N ARG A 85 15.06 3.78 -13.08
CA ARG A 85 14.93 4.92 -12.15
C ARG A 85 13.48 5.39 -12.01
N VAL A 86 12.69 5.32 -13.08
CA VAL A 86 11.25 5.66 -13.04
C VAL A 86 10.48 4.59 -12.28
N ILE A 87 10.76 3.31 -12.55
CA ILE A 87 10.16 2.18 -11.83
C ILE A 87 10.44 2.30 -10.33
N GLY A 88 11.67 2.55 -9.92
CA GLY A 88 12.01 2.73 -8.50
C GLY A 88 11.29 3.92 -7.84
N ARG A 89 11.08 5.03 -8.57
CA ARG A 89 10.26 6.16 -8.07
C ARG A 89 8.79 5.77 -7.91
N LEU A 90 8.24 5.05 -8.88
CA LEU A 90 6.84 4.59 -8.84
C LEU A 90 6.63 3.57 -7.73
N THR A 91 7.52 2.59 -7.56
CA THR A 91 7.51 1.66 -6.42
C THR A 91 7.45 2.42 -5.09
N ARG A 92 8.29 3.45 -4.94
CA ARG A 92 8.30 4.27 -3.72
C ARG A 92 6.97 5.00 -3.50
N LEU A 93 6.42 5.60 -4.55
CA LEU A 93 5.13 6.30 -4.48
C LEU A 93 4.02 5.33 -4.08
N LEU A 94 3.99 4.11 -4.63
CA LEU A 94 3.00 3.10 -4.25
C LEU A 94 3.16 2.66 -2.81
N TYR A 95 4.37 2.43 -2.30
CA TYR A 95 4.56 2.12 -0.88
C TYR A 95 4.15 3.27 0.04
N VAL A 96 4.44 4.52 -0.32
CA VAL A 96 4.00 5.68 0.46
C VAL A 96 2.47 5.79 0.45
N ALA A 97 1.84 5.66 -0.72
CA ALA A 97 0.38 5.67 -0.84
C ALA A 97 -0.26 4.55 -0.02
N TYR A 98 0.29 3.33 -0.11
CA TYR A 98 -0.13 2.19 0.68
C TYR A 98 -0.08 2.48 2.18
N LEU A 99 1.04 3.00 2.68
CA LEU A 99 1.20 3.31 4.12
C LEU A 99 0.21 4.37 4.58
N VAL A 100 0.04 5.44 3.81
CA VAL A 100 -0.90 6.52 4.16
C VAL A 100 -2.32 6.00 4.23
N ILE A 101 -2.78 5.29 3.20
CA ILE A 101 -4.15 4.76 3.14
C ILE A 101 -4.36 3.67 4.20
N GLY A 102 -3.38 2.78 4.39
CA GLY A 102 -3.44 1.72 5.39
C GLY A 102 -3.48 2.24 6.82
N VAL A 103 -2.71 3.30 7.15
CA VAL A 103 -2.79 3.95 8.46
C VAL A 103 -4.15 4.60 8.67
N LEU A 104 -4.70 5.29 7.65
CA LEU A 104 -6.02 5.91 7.75
C LEU A 104 -7.11 4.85 7.99
N LEU A 105 -7.06 3.72 7.27
CA LEU A 105 -7.97 2.59 7.46
C LEU A 105 -7.83 1.97 8.86
N ALA A 106 -6.61 1.66 9.30
CA ALA A 106 -6.35 1.06 10.60
C ALA A 106 -6.81 1.97 11.76
N LEU A 107 -6.55 3.28 11.67
CA LEU A 107 -7.01 4.25 12.67
C LEU A 107 -8.53 4.41 12.66
N SER A 108 -9.16 4.38 11.49
CA SER A 108 -10.63 4.44 11.39
C SER A 108 -11.29 3.22 12.05
N ALA A 109 -10.73 2.02 11.85
CA ALA A 109 -11.20 0.80 12.48
C ALA A 109 -10.93 0.79 14.00
N ALA A 110 -9.74 1.20 14.42
CA ALA A 110 -9.38 1.27 15.85
C ALA A 110 -10.28 2.23 16.63
N ARG A 111 -10.52 3.44 16.10
CA ARG A 111 -11.39 4.42 16.76
C ARG A 111 -12.80 3.88 16.99
N TYR A 112 -13.31 3.02 16.11
CA TYR A 112 -14.61 2.40 16.32
C TYR A 112 -14.56 1.23 17.30
N GLY A 113 -13.55 0.37 17.20
CA GLY A 113 -13.39 -0.79 18.08
C GLY A 113 -13.19 -0.45 19.56
N PHE A 114 -12.76 0.78 19.87
CA PHE A 114 -12.56 1.28 21.24
C PHE A 114 -13.67 2.23 21.74
N ASP A 115 -14.68 2.55 20.93
CA ASP A 115 -15.77 3.47 21.29
C ASP A 115 -17.04 2.68 21.67
N ASP A 116 -17.02 2.10 22.87
CA ASP A 116 -18.12 1.29 23.41
C ASP A 116 -19.44 2.07 23.48
N ALA A 117 -19.36 3.39 23.74
CA ALA A 117 -20.53 4.26 23.81
C ALA A 117 -21.23 4.43 22.45
N ARG A 118 -20.46 4.44 21.35
CA ARG A 118 -21.02 4.40 19.99
C ARG A 118 -21.57 3.05 19.61
N GLN A 119 -20.90 1.95 19.98
CA GLN A 119 -21.39 0.60 19.71
C GLN A 119 -22.72 0.32 20.41
N LEU A 120 -22.89 0.83 21.63
CA LEU A 120 -24.14 0.73 22.39
C LEU A 120 -25.27 1.61 21.84
N ALA A 121 -24.95 2.76 21.23
CA ALA A 121 -25.95 3.66 20.63
C ALA A 121 -26.45 3.17 19.26
N GLU A 122 -25.70 2.30 18.59
CA GLU A 122 -26.10 1.58 17.37
C GLU A 122 -26.76 0.24 17.75
N GLU A 123 -27.91 0.30 18.41
CA GLU A 123 -28.70 -0.88 18.82
C GLU A 123 -28.94 -1.84 17.62
N GLY A 124 -28.35 -3.04 17.69
CA GLY A 124 -28.71 -4.18 16.84
C GLY A 124 -27.67 -4.66 15.82
N GLN A 125 -26.50 -4.01 15.68
CA GLN A 125 -25.46 -4.47 14.74
C GLN A 125 -24.09 -4.66 15.39
N VAL A 126 -23.74 -5.93 15.61
CA VAL A 126 -22.38 -6.48 15.80
C VAL A 126 -21.50 -5.73 16.82
N PHE A 127 -21.52 -6.22 18.06
CA PHE A 127 -20.47 -5.89 19.04
C PHE A 127 -19.12 -6.41 18.56
N ILE A 128 -18.13 -5.52 18.48
CA ILE A 128 -16.74 -5.91 18.25
C ILE A 128 -16.08 -5.99 19.61
N ASP A 129 -15.78 -7.22 20.06
CA ASP A 129 -14.98 -7.45 21.24
C ASP A 129 -13.64 -6.68 21.11
N THR A 130 -13.29 -5.90 22.13
CA THR A 130 -12.06 -5.10 22.19
C THR A 130 -10.83 -5.95 21.86
N ARG A 131 -10.84 -7.24 22.25
CA ARG A 131 -9.79 -8.19 21.88
C ARG A 131 -9.66 -8.37 20.37
N ALA A 132 -10.79 -8.56 19.67
CA ALA A 132 -10.80 -8.73 18.23
C ALA A 132 -10.35 -7.45 17.51
N ALA A 133 -10.70 -6.27 18.04
CA ALA A 133 -10.20 -4.99 17.54
C ALA A 133 -8.67 -4.88 17.67
N VAL A 134 -8.09 -5.32 18.78
CA VAL A 134 -6.64 -5.34 19.01
C VAL A 134 -5.93 -6.35 18.10
N GLU A 135 -6.43 -7.58 17.99
CA GLU A 135 -5.87 -8.61 17.11
C GLU A 135 -5.84 -8.13 15.66
N ARG A 136 -6.94 -7.51 15.22
CA ARG A 136 -7.03 -6.82 13.93
C ARG A 136 -5.99 -5.71 13.81
N LEU A 137 -5.88 -4.80 14.78
CA LEU A 137 -4.91 -3.70 14.71
C LEU A 137 -3.46 -4.19 14.61
N LEU A 138 -3.13 -5.29 15.30
CA LEU A 138 -1.80 -5.92 15.22
C LEU A 138 -1.52 -6.48 13.82
N LEU A 139 -2.51 -7.11 13.18
CA LEU A 139 -2.36 -7.61 11.81
C LEU A 139 -2.11 -6.46 10.82
N ASP A 140 -2.85 -5.36 10.94
CA ASP A 140 -2.61 -4.17 10.11
C ASP A 140 -1.22 -3.60 10.34
N ALA A 141 -0.78 -3.53 11.60
CA ALA A 141 0.55 -3.06 11.95
C ALA A 141 1.65 -3.92 11.33
N VAL A 142 1.47 -5.24 11.26
CA VAL A 142 2.41 -6.15 10.58
C VAL A 142 2.50 -5.80 9.10
N TRP A 143 1.37 -5.64 8.41
CA TRP A 143 1.36 -5.27 6.99
C TRP A 143 2.00 -3.91 6.72
N LEU A 144 1.70 -2.91 7.53
CA LEU A 144 2.32 -1.59 7.45
C LEU A 144 3.84 -1.66 7.68
N THR A 145 4.28 -2.51 8.61
CA THR A 145 5.70 -2.74 8.88
C THR A 145 6.39 -3.37 7.67
N LEU A 146 5.78 -4.38 7.04
CA LEU A 146 6.30 -5.01 5.82
C LEU A 146 6.42 -4.01 4.67
N ALA A 147 5.40 -3.18 4.46
CA ALA A 147 5.45 -2.10 3.46
C ALA A 147 6.54 -1.07 3.78
N GLY A 148 6.74 -0.74 5.06
CA GLY A 148 7.82 0.12 5.54
C GLY A 148 9.20 -0.46 5.24
N ILE A 149 9.41 -1.76 5.47
CA ILE A 149 10.65 -2.46 5.12
C ILE A 149 10.90 -2.40 3.61
N GLY A 150 9.88 -2.67 2.79
CA GLY A 150 9.97 -2.57 1.33
C GLY A 150 10.37 -1.15 0.87
N LEU A 151 9.79 -0.12 1.50
CA LEU A 151 10.14 1.28 1.23
C LEU A 151 11.60 1.61 1.58
N VAL A 152 12.08 1.14 2.73
CA VAL A 152 13.48 1.34 3.15
C VAL A 152 14.45 0.63 2.21
N PHE A 153 14.13 -0.60 1.81
CA PHE A 153 14.95 -1.37 0.87
C PHE A 153 15.05 -0.68 -0.49
N ALA A 154 13.93 -0.21 -1.03
CA ALA A 154 13.90 0.57 -2.29
C ALA A 154 14.70 1.88 -2.19
N ARG A 155 14.78 2.49 -0.99
CA ARG A 155 15.62 3.67 -0.75
C ARG A 155 17.10 3.31 -0.74
N TRP A 156 17.47 2.20 -0.12
CA TRP A 156 18.86 1.77 0.04
C TRP A 156 19.53 1.39 -1.28
N GLN A 157 18.83 0.70 -2.19
CA GLN A 157 19.34 0.34 -3.51
C GLN A 157 19.83 1.59 -4.29
N ARG A 158 19.10 2.69 -4.21
CA ARG A 158 19.45 3.94 -4.90
C ARG A 158 20.69 4.64 -4.34
N THR A 159 20.91 4.56 -3.02
CA THR A 159 22.14 5.10 -2.41
C THR A 159 23.37 4.33 -2.86
N ARG A 160 23.24 3.01 -3.02
CA ARG A 160 24.34 2.14 -3.46
C ARG A 160 24.76 2.41 -4.91
N GLU A 161 23.79 2.63 -5.81
CA GLU A 161 24.05 3.04 -7.20
C GLU A 161 24.76 4.40 -7.30
N ARG A 162 24.48 5.35 -6.39
CA ARG A 162 25.17 6.65 -6.37
C ARG A 162 26.63 6.53 -5.93
N SER A 163 26.91 5.69 -4.94
CA SER A 163 28.27 5.49 -4.42
C SER A 163 29.18 4.66 -5.33
N SER A 164 28.62 3.89 -6.27
CA SER A 164 29.38 3.05 -7.20
C SER A 164 29.70 3.73 -8.54
N THR A 165 29.52 5.04 -8.64
CA THR A 165 30.05 5.83 -9.77
C THR A 165 31.32 6.50 -9.27
N PRO A 166 32.52 5.93 -9.46
CA PRO A 166 33.74 6.67 -9.18
C PRO A 166 33.80 7.80 -10.21
N GLU A 167 33.95 9.03 -9.73
CA GLU A 167 34.40 10.15 -10.54
C GLU A 167 35.67 9.72 -11.26
N GLY A 168 35.62 9.72 -12.61
CA GLY A 168 36.80 9.66 -13.44
C GLY A 168 37.64 10.89 -13.11
N HIS A 169 38.67 10.67 -12.30
CA HIS A 169 39.77 11.58 -12.13
C HIS A 169 40.63 11.48 -13.39
N ASP A 170 40.16 12.15 -14.45
CA ASP A 170 41.02 12.63 -15.52
C ASP A 170 41.54 13.99 -15.06
N GLU A 171 42.70 13.97 -14.39
CA GLU A 171 43.59 15.13 -14.35
C GLU A 171 44.80 14.78 -15.23
N ASP A 172 44.97 15.64 -16.24
CA ASP A 172 46.04 15.67 -17.24
C ASP A 172 47.45 15.69 -16.64
#